data_AF-A0A2M4CK35-F1
#
_entry.id   AF-A0A2M4CK35-F1
#
_cell.length_a   1.000
_cell.length_b   1.000
_cell.length_c   1.000
_cell.angle_alpha   90.00
_cell.angle_beta   90.00
_cell.angle_gamma   90.00
#
_symmetry.space_group_name_H-M   'P 1'
#
loop_
_entity.id
_entity.type
_entity.pdbx_description
1 polymer ?
#
loop_
_entity_poly.entity_id
_entity_poly.type
_entity_poly.pdbx_seq_one_letter_code
_entity_poly.pdbx_strand_id
1 'polypeptide(L)'
;MLSRVISFDEVVKTSIETFRNTFGTEPDVAACAPGRVNLIGEHVDYNDGFVLPMALQMATVVVGRRNGTESSCNVVTCSDGIQEDAKRAQFDSSAIAKGSPKWLNYVKGVMFHYRQPVPGFDAVIHTNVPVGSGLSSSAALEVSTLTFLEQLTGQRAGSGSAADGAKICQRAEHTFANVPCGIMDQLIAIGGRADHALLIDCRSLETESIPFAATGLAVLICNSSVKHELSSSEYPVRRKQCQDALKLMGLTSYRDATLDHLKALENANEVLVRRARHVITEIQRTTEAANALKANDFVKMGQLMTESHRSLSEDFDVSCHEVDLLVEATLGARGVLGTRMTG
;
A
#
# COMPACT_ATOMS: atom_id res chain seq x y z
N MET A 1 -4.14 -6.50 25.35
CA MET A 1 -5.18 -7.42 24.85
C MET A 1 -4.79 -7.74 23.41
N LEU A 2 -4.43 -8.98 23.09
CA LEU A 2 -4.11 -9.37 21.71
C LEU A 2 -5.42 -9.34 20.92
N SER A 3 -5.58 -8.39 19.99
CA SER A 3 -6.75 -8.38 19.11
C SER A 3 -6.60 -9.53 18.12
N ARG A 4 -7.52 -10.49 18.17
CA ARG A 4 -7.58 -11.57 17.18
C ARG A 4 -7.83 -10.95 15.81
N VAL A 5 -6.90 -11.12 14.88
CA VAL A 5 -7.14 -10.82 13.46
C VAL A 5 -8.10 -11.89 12.95
N ILE A 6 -9.28 -11.48 12.48
CA ILE A 6 -10.24 -12.41 11.87
C ILE A 6 -9.63 -13.02 10.61
N SER A 7 -9.91 -14.30 10.36
CA SER A 7 -9.36 -15.00 9.19
C SER A 7 -10.01 -14.52 7.89
N PHE A 8 -9.35 -14.77 6.75
CA PHE A 8 -9.90 -14.46 5.43
C PHE A 8 -11.26 -15.15 5.20
N ASP A 9 -11.41 -16.42 5.59
CA ASP A 9 -12.66 -17.17 5.46
C ASP A 9 -13.79 -16.54 6.29
N GLU A 10 -13.48 -16.07 7.51
CA GLU A 10 -14.43 -15.32 8.35
C GLU A 10 -14.85 -14.00 7.69
N VAL A 11 -13.92 -13.28 7.05
CA VAL A 11 -14.22 -12.05 6.29
C VAL A 11 -15.20 -12.34 5.16
N VAL A 12 -14.89 -13.34 4.31
CA VAL A 12 -15.72 -13.75 3.17
C VAL A 12 -17.12 -14.17 3.63
N LYS A 13 -17.20 -15.05 4.63
CA LYS A 13 -18.48 -15.52 5.18
C LYS A 13 -19.32 -14.34 5.68
N THR A 14 -18.73 -13.46 6.47
CA THR A 14 -19.42 -12.28 7.02
C THR A 14 -19.90 -11.34 5.92
N SER A 15 -19.10 -11.14 4.85
CA SER A 15 -19.49 -10.32 3.70
C SER A 15 -20.74 -10.87 3.01
N ILE A 16 -20.78 -12.18 2.73
CA ILE A 16 -21.92 -12.84 2.07
C ILE A 16 -23.16 -12.80 2.96
N GLU A 17 -23.03 -13.11 4.25
CA GLU A 17 -24.15 -13.05 5.20
C GLU A 17 -24.70 -11.63 5.35
N THR A 18 -23.82 -10.63 5.45
CA THR A 18 -24.22 -9.21 5.49
C THR A 18 -24.94 -8.78 4.22
N PHE A 19 -24.47 -9.26 3.07
CA PHE A 19 -25.10 -8.99 1.78
C PHE A 19 -26.52 -9.56 1.73
N ARG A 20 -26.69 -10.85 2.09
CA ARG A 20 -27.99 -11.52 2.14
C ARG A 20 -28.96 -10.82 3.09
N ASN A 21 -28.49 -10.46 4.29
CA ASN A 21 -29.32 -9.80 5.30
C ASN A 21 -29.72 -8.38 4.89
N THR A 22 -28.88 -7.68 4.11
CA THR A 22 -29.14 -6.31 3.69
C THR A 22 -30.01 -6.21 2.44
N PHE A 23 -29.77 -7.07 1.44
CA PHE A 23 -30.37 -6.96 0.11
C PHE A 23 -31.37 -8.08 -0.20
N GLY A 24 -31.52 -9.08 0.69
CA GLY A 24 -32.50 -10.16 0.55
C GLY A 24 -32.20 -11.15 -0.57
N THR A 25 -30.98 -11.15 -1.12
CA THR A 25 -30.55 -12.00 -2.24
C THR A 25 -29.08 -12.41 -2.10
N GLU A 26 -28.60 -13.34 -2.92
CA GLU A 26 -27.20 -13.74 -2.96
C GLU A 26 -26.36 -12.77 -3.83
N PRO A 27 -25.10 -12.48 -3.47
CA PRO A 27 -24.17 -11.82 -4.39
C PRO A 27 -23.78 -12.79 -5.52
N ASP A 28 -23.51 -12.27 -6.72
CA ASP A 28 -23.06 -13.06 -7.88
C ASP A 28 -21.61 -12.73 -8.31
N VAL A 29 -21.01 -11.69 -7.72
CA VAL A 29 -19.61 -11.31 -7.89
C VAL A 29 -18.92 -11.20 -6.53
N ALA A 30 -17.71 -11.73 -6.45
CA ALA A 30 -16.81 -11.54 -5.32
C ALA A 30 -15.40 -11.19 -5.82
N ALA A 31 -14.74 -10.26 -5.14
CA ALA A 31 -13.36 -9.87 -5.40
C ALA A 31 -12.65 -9.62 -4.07
N CYS A 32 -11.33 -9.78 -4.06
CA CYS A 32 -10.51 -9.43 -2.92
C CYS A 32 -9.15 -8.90 -3.35
N ALA A 33 -8.52 -8.13 -2.47
CA ALA A 33 -7.13 -7.72 -2.63
C ALA A 33 -6.45 -7.62 -1.25
N PRO A 34 -5.19 -8.04 -1.14
CA PRO A 34 -4.47 -8.08 0.13
C PRO A 34 -3.97 -6.70 0.56
N GLY A 35 -3.81 -6.52 1.86
CA GLY A 35 -2.87 -5.52 2.40
C GLY A 35 -1.42 -5.97 2.17
N ARG A 36 -0.46 -5.16 2.60
CA ARG A 36 0.96 -5.42 2.32
C ARG A 36 1.88 -4.96 3.44
N VAL A 37 3.06 -5.56 3.49
CA VAL A 37 4.20 -5.06 4.26
C VAL A 37 5.36 -4.81 3.31
N ASN A 38 6.11 -3.72 3.51
CA ASN A 38 7.30 -3.43 2.72
C ASN A 38 8.54 -3.98 3.42
N LEU A 39 9.22 -4.96 2.82
CA LEU A 39 10.38 -5.58 3.47
C LEU A 39 11.57 -4.62 3.48
N ILE A 40 11.75 -3.79 2.45
CA ILE A 40 12.77 -2.74 2.35
C ILE A 40 12.48 -1.86 1.13
N GLY A 41 13.00 -0.63 1.10
CA GLY A 41 12.78 0.32 0.01
C GLY A 41 11.70 1.34 0.35
N GLU A 42 11.75 1.97 1.52
CA GLU A 42 10.77 3.03 1.82
C GLU A 42 11.14 4.35 1.18
N HIS A 43 10.13 5.16 0.87
CA HIS A 43 10.31 6.52 0.35
C HIS A 43 11.15 6.62 -0.93
N VAL A 44 11.33 5.51 -1.64
CA VAL A 44 11.99 5.48 -2.94
C VAL A 44 11.00 5.23 -4.09
N ASP A 45 9.79 4.74 -3.82
CA ASP A 45 8.78 4.45 -4.86
C ASP A 45 8.36 5.70 -5.67
N TYR A 46 8.20 6.85 -5.03
CA TYR A 46 7.95 8.14 -5.70
C TYR A 46 9.23 8.87 -6.14
N ASN A 47 10.40 8.25 -5.94
CA ASN A 47 11.71 8.72 -6.38
C ASN A 47 12.31 7.80 -7.45
N ASP A 48 11.46 7.12 -8.23
CA ASP A 48 11.83 6.17 -9.27
C ASP A 48 12.66 4.99 -8.76
N GLY A 49 12.49 4.63 -7.48
CA GLY A 49 13.25 3.67 -6.69
C GLY A 49 12.91 2.20 -6.93
N PHE A 50 13.62 1.31 -6.23
CA PHE A 50 13.21 -0.11 -6.15
C PHE A 50 12.54 -0.33 -4.80
N VAL A 51 11.48 -1.12 -4.78
CA VAL A 51 10.82 -1.54 -3.53
C VAL A 51 10.64 -3.05 -3.51
N LEU A 52 10.62 -3.64 -2.30
CA LEU A 52 10.49 -5.08 -2.13
C LEU A 52 9.36 -5.43 -1.13
N PRO A 53 8.09 -5.16 -1.46
CA PRO A 53 6.97 -5.55 -0.61
C PRO A 53 6.59 -7.02 -0.76
N MET A 54 5.79 -7.50 0.20
CA MET A 54 5.03 -8.74 0.08
C MET A 54 3.57 -8.52 0.46
N ALA A 55 2.67 -9.26 -0.19
CA ALA A 55 1.25 -9.27 0.13
C ALA A 55 1.00 -10.03 1.43
N LEU A 56 0.02 -9.58 2.21
CA LEU A 56 -0.38 -10.21 3.47
C LEU A 56 -1.60 -11.10 3.27
N GLN A 57 -1.83 -12.01 4.22
CA GLN A 57 -3.04 -12.82 4.29
C GLN A 57 -4.28 -11.98 4.68
N MET A 58 -4.06 -10.78 5.21
CA MET A 58 -5.14 -9.82 5.46
C MET A 58 -5.53 -9.17 4.13
N ALA A 59 -6.84 -9.08 3.86
CA ALA A 59 -7.40 -8.60 2.62
C ALA A 59 -8.69 -7.80 2.84
N THR A 60 -9.01 -6.97 1.86
CA THR A 60 -10.34 -6.40 1.68
C THR A 60 -11.11 -7.24 0.68
N VAL A 61 -12.35 -7.58 1.03
CA VAL A 61 -13.30 -8.35 0.22
C VAL A 61 -14.45 -7.44 -0.19
N VAL A 62 -14.84 -7.52 -1.47
CA VAL A 62 -16.05 -6.90 -2.02
C VAL A 62 -16.93 -8.02 -2.59
N VAL A 63 -18.15 -8.13 -2.09
CA VAL A 63 -19.18 -9.02 -2.68
C VAL A 63 -20.34 -8.16 -3.15
N GLY A 64 -20.96 -8.52 -4.27
CA GLY A 64 -22.04 -7.72 -4.80
C GLY A 64 -22.71 -8.33 -6.02
N ARG A 65 -23.64 -7.56 -6.59
CA ARG A 65 -24.34 -7.88 -7.82
C ARG A 65 -24.89 -6.63 -8.49
N ARG A 66 -25.24 -6.74 -9.77
CA ARG A 66 -26.06 -5.72 -10.43
C ARG A 66 -27.46 -5.68 -9.80
N ASN A 67 -28.00 -4.50 -9.54
CA ASN A 67 -29.30 -4.31 -8.90
C ASN A 67 -30.44 -3.97 -9.87
N GLY A 68 -30.15 -3.97 -11.18
CA GLY A 68 -31.11 -3.70 -12.23
C GLY A 68 -31.39 -2.22 -12.50
N THR A 69 -30.80 -1.31 -11.72
CA THR A 69 -30.85 0.14 -12.02
C THR A 69 -29.74 0.54 -13.00
N GLU A 70 -29.94 1.64 -13.72
CA GLU A 70 -28.94 2.12 -14.69
C GLU A 70 -27.66 2.61 -14.01
N SER A 71 -27.76 3.29 -12.87
CA SER A 71 -26.60 3.93 -12.22
C SER A 71 -26.64 3.96 -10.68
N SER A 72 -27.71 3.51 -10.04
CA SER A 72 -27.83 3.62 -8.58
C SER A 72 -27.00 2.54 -7.88
N CYS A 73 -26.00 2.98 -7.12
CA CYS A 73 -25.08 2.10 -6.41
C CYS A 73 -25.33 2.18 -4.90
N ASN A 74 -25.60 1.03 -4.28
CA ASN A 74 -25.74 0.90 -2.83
C ASN A 74 -24.54 0.13 -2.27
N VAL A 75 -23.82 0.74 -1.33
CA VAL A 75 -22.63 0.14 -0.74
C VAL A 75 -22.75 0.13 0.77
N VAL A 76 -22.49 -1.04 1.35
CA VAL A 76 -22.43 -1.25 2.79
C VAL A 76 -21.04 -1.74 3.16
N THR A 77 -20.48 -1.25 4.26
CA THR A 77 -19.30 -1.82 4.89
C THR A 77 -19.67 -2.46 6.22
N CYS A 78 -19.16 -3.65 6.49
CA CYS A 78 -19.25 -4.27 7.82
C CYS A 78 -17.91 -4.27 8.57
N SER A 79 -16.90 -3.56 8.04
CA SER A 79 -15.60 -3.42 8.69
C SER A 79 -15.69 -2.69 10.03
N ASP A 80 -14.87 -3.16 10.97
CA ASP A 80 -14.71 -2.52 12.28
C ASP A 80 -14.08 -1.12 12.16
N GLY A 81 -14.32 -0.28 13.17
CA GLY A 81 -13.78 1.08 13.23
C GLY A 81 -14.51 2.12 12.37
N ILE A 82 -15.57 1.72 11.67
CA ILE A 82 -16.51 2.64 10.97
C ILE A 82 -17.77 2.81 11.83
N GLN A 83 -18.19 4.06 12.05
CA GLN A 83 -19.42 4.37 12.77
C GLN A 83 -20.65 3.83 12.02
N GLU A 84 -21.65 3.32 12.76
CA GLU A 84 -22.83 2.65 12.18
C GLU A 84 -23.59 3.48 11.16
N ASP A 85 -23.75 4.79 11.41
CA ASP A 85 -24.38 5.74 10.50
C ASP A 85 -23.57 6.00 9.22
N ALA A 86 -22.26 5.75 9.26
CA ALA A 86 -21.34 5.86 8.13
C ALA A 86 -21.10 4.53 7.40
N LYS A 87 -21.70 3.42 7.84
CA LYS A 87 -21.53 2.08 7.22
C LYS A 87 -22.30 1.90 5.92
N ARG A 88 -23.31 2.73 5.65
CA ARG A 88 -24.18 2.62 4.48
C ARG A 88 -24.07 3.88 3.64
N ALA A 89 -23.98 3.72 2.32
CA ALA A 89 -23.98 4.85 1.41
C ALA A 89 -24.60 4.48 0.05
N GLN A 90 -25.20 5.49 -0.58
CA GLN A 90 -25.74 5.42 -1.93
C GLN A 90 -25.12 6.52 -2.78
N PHE A 91 -24.87 6.23 -4.06
CA PHE A 91 -24.40 7.22 -5.04
C PHE A 91 -24.81 6.83 -6.46
N ASP A 92 -24.71 7.79 -7.37
CA ASP A 92 -24.96 7.60 -8.79
C ASP A 92 -23.63 7.37 -9.53
N SER A 93 -23.52 6.26 -10.27
CA SER A 93 -22.31 5.92 -11.03
C SER A 93 -22.04 6.85 -12.21
N SER A 94 -23.03 7.60 -12.68
CA SER A 94 -22.88 8.60 -13.74
C SER A 94 -22.40 9.96 -13.24
N ALA A 95 -22.51 10.23 -11.93
CA ALA A 95 -22.22 11.53 -11.32
C ALA A 95 -21.29 11.39 -10.10
N ILE A 96 -20.07 10.90 -10.35
CA ILE A 96 -19.11 10.60 -9.29
C ILE A 96 -18.42 11.87 -8.79
N ALA A 97 -18.57 12.15 -7.49
CA ALA A 97 -17.85 13.22 -6.80
C ALA A 97 -17.36 12.76 -5.42
N LYS A 98 -16.27 13.39 -4.95
CA LYS A 98 -15.77 13.20 -3.58
C LYS A 98 -16.84 13.62 -2.57
N GLY A 99 -16.91 12.96 -1.43
CA GLY A 99 -17.83 13.34 -0.37
C GLY A 99 -17.69 12.49 0.88
N SER A 100 -18.80 12.37 1.61
CA SER A 100 -18.92 11.52 2.79
C SER A 100 -19.67 10.21 2.45
N PRO A 101 -19.40 9.11 3.18
CA PRO A 101 -18.31 8.95 4.15
C PRO A 101 -16.93 8.83 3.47
N LYS A 102 -15.85 9.19 4.19
CA LYS A 102 -14.49 9.27 3.60
C LYS A 102 -14.01 7.97 2.96
N TRP A 103 -14.34 6.81 3.54
CA TRP A 103 -13.92 5.51 3.00
C TRP A 103 -14.50 5.24 1.60
N LEU A 104 -15.66 5.83 1.27
CA LEU A 104 -16.30 5.65 -0.02
C LEU A 104 -15.56 6.40 -1.14
N ASN A 105 -14.71 7.36 -0.80
CA ASN A 105 -13.92 8.10 -1.78
C ASN A 105 -12.91 7.19 -2.50
N TYR A 106 -12.41 6.13 -1.87
CA TYR A 106 -11.56 5.13 -2.54
C TYR A 106 -12.35 4.39 -3.63
N VAL A 107 -13.56 3.92 -3.31
CA VAL A 107 -14.46 3.24 -4.27
C VAL A 107 -14.84 4.16 -5.43
N LYS A 108 -15.31 5.36 -5.10
CA LYS A 108 -15.69 6.39 -6.08
C LYS A 108 -14.51 6.80 -6.96
N GLY A 109 -13.34 6.96 -6.38
CA GLY A 109 -12.14 7.33 -7.14
C GLY A 109 -11.72 6.28 -8.14
N VAL A 110 -11.74 5.01 -7.75
CA VAL A 110 -11.47 3.90 -8.68
C VAL A 110 -12.48 3.91 -9.81
N MET A 111 -13.77 4.00 -9.48
CA MET A 111 -14.84 4.03 -10.48
C MET A 111 -14.72 5.24 -11.45
N PHE A 112 -14.32 6.42 -10.95
CA PHE A 112 -14.08 7.60 -11.77
C PHE A 112 -12.92 7.42 -12.76
N HIS A 113 -11.85 6.74 -12.33
CA HIS A 113 -10.68 6.47 -13.17
C HIS A 113 -10.75 5.18 -13.98
N TYR A 114 -11.77 4.34 -13.75
CA TYR A 114 -12.01 3.10 -14.47
C TYR A 114 -12.42 3.31 -15.93
N ARG A 115 -13.11 4.43 -16.21
CA ARG A 115 -13.47 4.90 -17.58
C ARG A 115 -14.30 3.91 -18.42
N GLN A 116 -14.96 2.95 -17.79
CA GLN A 116 -15.96 2.08 -18.42
C GLN A 116 -17.35 2.39 -17.85
N PRO A 117 -18.44 2.13 -18.60
CA PRO A 117 -19.79 2.21 -18.06
C PRO A 117 -19.98 1.24 -16.89
N VAL A 118 -20.46 1.75 -15.76
CA VAL A 118 -20.75 0.95 -14.56
C VAL A 118 -22.25 1.00 -14.27
N PRO A 119 -22.97 -0.13 -14.37
CA PRO A 119 -24.39 -0.18 -14.05
C PRO A 119 -24.63 0.01 -12.55
N GLY A 120 -25.88 0.21 -12.14
CA GLY A 120 -26.24 0.17 -10.74
C GLY A 120 -25.96 -1.19 -10.10
N PHE A 121 -25.46 -1.18 -8.87
CA PHE A 121 -25.09 -2.38 -8.13
C PHE A 121 -25.33 -2.25 -6.63
N ASP A 122 -25.47 -3.40 -5.99
CA ASP A 122 -25.43 -3.52 -4.54
C ASP A 122 -24.12 -4.22 -4.15
N ALA A 123 -23.40 -3.70 -3.15
CA ALA A 123 -22.16 -4.29 -2.69
C ALA A 123 -21.99 -4.22 -1.17
N VAL A 124 -21.31 -5.23 -0.63
CA VAL A 124 -20.79 -5.26 0.74
C VAL A 124 -19.27 -5.30 0.68
N ILE A 125 -18.64 -4.46 1.50
CA ILE A 125 -17.19 -4.38 1.69
C ILE A 125 -16.86 -4.83 3.12
N HIS A 126 -15.82 -5.66 3.26
CA HIS A 126 -15.31 -6.07 4.56
C HIS A 126 -13.79 -6.20 4.49
N THR A 127 -13.07 -5.82 5.54
CA THR A 127 -11.61 -5.95 5.58
C THR A 127 -11.15 -6.43 6.94
N ASN A 128 -10.15 -7.31 6.95
CA ASN A 128 -9.34 -7.62 8.13
C ASN A 128 -7.96 -6.94 8.08
N VAL A 129 -7.70 -6.06 7.10
CA VAL A 129 -6.51 -5.20 7.10
C VAL A 129 -6.73 -4.08 8.12
N PRO A 130 -5.88 -3.94 9.16
CA PRO A 130 -6.08 -2.93 10.19
C PRO A 130 -6.03 -1.52 9.59
N VAL A 131 -7.13 -0.77 9.71
CA VAL A 131 -7.28 0.53 9.04
C VAL A 131 -6.29 1.56 9.58
N GLY A 132 -5.50 2.15 8.67
CA GLY A 132 -4.52 3.19 9.00
C GLY A 132 -3.35 2.70 9.87
N SER A 133 -2.98 1.42 9.74
CA SER A 133 -1.83 0.80 10.44
C SER A 133 -0.53 0.80 9.65
N GLY A 134 -0.49 1.45 8.48
CA GLY A 134 0.63 1.36 7.55
C GLY A 134 0.64 0.09 6.70
N LEU A 135 -0.40 -0.76 6.75
CA LEU A 135 -0.50 -2.02 5.97
C LEU A 135 -1.36 -1.91 4.68
N SER A 136 -1.56 -0.69 4.20
CA SER A 136 -2.28 -0.37 2.94
C SER A 136 -3.72 -0.85 2.83
N SER A 137 -4.53 -0.60 3.87
CA SER A 137 -5.96 -0.87 3.82
C SER A 137 -6.68 -0.10 2.69
N SER A 138 -6.20 1.10 2.32
CA SER A 138 -6.74 1.88 1.19
C SER A 138 -6.45 1.21 -0.14
N ALA A 139 -5.20 0.89 -0.44
CA ALA A 139 -4.85 0.19 -1.69
C ALA A 139 -5.56 -1.17 -1.81
N ALA A 140 -5.70 -1.93 -0.72
CA ALA A 140 -6.48 -3.16 -0.71
C ALA A 140 -7.95 -2.91 -1.08
N LEU A 141 -8.57 -1.83 -0.57
CA LEU A 141 -9.93 -1.43 -0.96
C LEU A 141 -10.00 -0.97 -2.43
N GLU A 142 -9.03 -0.19 -2.89
CA GLU A 142 -9.00 0.30 -4.26
C GLU A 142 -8.88 -0.85 -5.27
N VAL A 143 -7.95 -1.76 -5.04
CA VAL A 143 -7.69 -2.89 -5.94
C VAL A 143 -8.84 -3.90 -5.90
N SER A 144 -9.39 -4.21 -4.72
CA SER A 144 -10.56 -5.09 -4.63
C SER A 144 -11.79 -4.47 -5.31
N THR A 145 -11.95 -3.14 -5.24
CA THR A 145 -12.99 -2.41 -5.99
C THR A 145 -12.75 -2.53 -7.50
N LEU A 146 -11.52 -2.29 -7.97
CA LEU A 146 -11.21 -2.39 -9.40
C LEU A 146 -11.52 -3.80 -9.92
N THR A 147 -11.04 -4.84 -9.22
CA THR A 147 -11.31 -6.24 -9.57
C THR A 147 -12.81 -6.54 -9.55
N PHE A 148 -13.56 -6.04 -8.56
CA PHE A 148 -15.02 -6.17 -8.52
C PHE A 148 -15.68 -5.54 -9.75
N LEU A 149 -15.31 -4.31 -10.12
CA LEU A 149 -15.87 -3.61 -11.29
C LEU A 149 -15.55 -4.35 -12.60
N GLU A 150 -14.34 -4.89 -12.74
CA GLU A 150 -13.98 -5.69 -13.92
C GLU A 150 -14.83 -6.95 -14.05
N GLN A 151 -15.09 -7.65 -12.94
CA GLN A 151 -15.97 -8.82 -12.94
C GLN A 151 -17.43 -8.43 -13.17
N LEU A 152 -17.90 -7.37 -12.51
CA LEU A 152 -19.28 -6.90 -12.60
C LEU A 152 -19.65 -6.45 -14.02
N THR A 153 -18.73 -5.79 -14.72
CA THR A 153 -18.97 -5.23 -16.07
C THR A 153 -18.52 -6.17 -17.19
N GLY A 154 -17.60 -7.09 -16.91
CA GLY A 154 -16.91 -7.89 -17.92
C GLY A 154 -15.89 -7.09 -18.74
N GLN A 155 -15.51 -5.89 -18.30
CA GLN A 155 -14.55 -5.02 -18.98
C GLN A 155 -13.26 -4.93 -18.17
N ARG A 156 -12.10 -4.98 -18.84
CA ARG A 156 -10.82 -4.70 -18.18
C ARG A 156 -10.52 -3.21 -18.19
N ALA A 157 -9.78 -2.75 -17.19
CA ALA A 157 -9.32 -1.38 -17.12
C ALA A 157 -8.06 -1.17 -17.96
N GLY A 158 -7.98 -0.08 -18.73
CA GLY A 158 -6.82 0.22 -19.57
C GLY A 158 -6.47 -0.93 -20.54
N SER A 159 -5.20 -1.32 -20.60
CA SER A 159 -4.73 -2.49 -21.36
C SER A 159 -4.99 -3.84 -20.68
N GLY A 160 -5.51 -3.84 -19.45
CA GLY A 160 -5.61 -5.02 -18.60
C GLY A 160 -4.30 -5.44 -17.92
N SER A 161 -3.24 -4.64 -18.03
CA SER A 161 -1.98 -4.88 -17.32
C SER A 161 -2.08 -4.52 -15.82
N ALA A 162 -1.29 -5.20 -14.99
CA ALA A 162 -1.21 -4.88 -13.56
C ALA A 162 -0.80 -3.42 -13.30
N ALA A 163 0.11 -2.89 -14.12
CA ALA A 163 0.56 -1.50 -14.03
C ALA A 163 -0.56 -0.49 -14.32
N ASP A 164 -1.44 -0.76 -15.29
CA ASP A 164 -2.57 0.11 -15.58
C ASP A 164 -3.60 0.10 -14.45
N GLY A 165 -3.90 -1.09 -13.90
CA GLY A 165 -4.77 -1.22 -12.74
C GLY A 165 -4.20 -0.46 -11.53
N ALA A 166 -2.90 -0.62 -11.25
CA ALA A 166 -2.25 0.06 -10.14
C ALA A 166 -2.29 1.58 -10.30
N LYS A 167 -2.08 2.09 -11.52
CA LYS A 167 -2.18 3.53 -11.83
C LYS A 167 -3.60 4.07 -11.67
N ILE A 168 -4.63 3.28 -11.96
CA ILE A 168 -6.04 3.67 -11.75
C ILE A 168 -6.30 3.85 -10.25
N CYS A 169 -5.91 2.87 -9.44
CA CYS A 169 -6.04 2.91 -7.99
C CYS A 169 -5.21 4.06 -7.39
N GLN A 170 -3.95 4.21 -7.78
CA GLN A 170 -3.11 5.33 -7.35
C GLN A 170 -3.75 6.70 -7.67
N ARG A 171 -4.31 6.87 -8.88
CA ARG A 171 -5.02 8.10 -9.24
C ARG A 171 -6.25 8.32 -8.37
N ALA A 172 -6.96 7.25 -7.96
CA ALA A 172 -8.04 7.35 -6.99
C ALA A 172 -7.54 7.88 -5.64
N GLU A 173 -6.44 7.34 -5.12
CA GLU A 173 -5.84 7.80 -3.86
C GLU A 173 -5.44 9.29 -3.95
N HIS A 174 -4.82 9.70 -5.06
CA HIS A 174 -4.40 11.08 -5.31
C HIS A 174 -5.59 12.03 -5.43
N THR A 175 -6.58 11.69 -6.26
CA THR A 175 -7.64 12.63 -6.59
C THR A 175 -8.87 12.50 -5.72
N PHE A 176 -9.08 11.43 -4.95
CA PHE A 176 -10.26 11.27 -4.09
C PHE A 176 -9.92 11.22 -2.60
N ALA A 177 -8.77 10.65 -2.23
CA ALA A 177 -8.27 10.66 -0.85
C ALA A 177 -7.28 11.81 -0.56
N ASN A 178 -6.77 12.47 -1.61
CA ASN A 178 -5.75 13.54 -1.54
C ASN A 178 -4.42 13.07 -0.92
N VAL A 179 -4.07 11.80 -1.11
CA VAL A 179 -2.81 11.23 -0.63
C VAL A 179 -1.88 11.02 -1.83
N PRO A 180 -0.76 11.76 -1.96
CA PRO A 180 0.12 11.68 -3.14
C PRO A 180 1.10 10.50 -3.06
N CYS A 181 0.59 9.29 -2.77
CA CYS A 181 1.36 8.05 -2.63
C CYS A 181 2.17 7.70 -3.90
N GLY A 182 3.20 6.86 -3.75
CA GLY A 182 3.83 6.21 -4.90
C GLY A 182 3.01 5.01 -5.39
N ILE A 183 3.62 4.10 -6.15
CA ILE A 183 2.89 3.04 -6.89
C ILE A 183 2.95 1.67 -6.19
N MET A 184 3.78 1.55 -5.14
CA MET A 184 4.11 0.29 -4.49
C MET A 184 2.87 -0.46 -4.01
N ASP A 185 2.04 0.21 -3.21
CA ASP A 185 0.92 -0.39 -2.49
C ASP A 185 -0.10 -1.04 -3.44
N GLN A 186 -0.46 -0.34 -4.51
CA GLN A 186 -1.41 -0.83 -5.50
C GLN A 186 -0.79 -1.94 -6.36
N LEU A 187 0.49 -1.85 -6.73
CA LEU A 187 1.16 -2.89 -7.51
C LEU A 187 1.31 -4.21 -6.75
N ILE A 188 1.71 -4.19 -5.46
CA ILE A 188 1.78 -5.42 -4.67
C ILE A 188 0.40 -6.03 -4.40
N ALA A 189 -0.63 -5.19 -4.21
CA ALA A 189 -1.99 -5.68 -4.03
C ALA A 189 -2.54 -6.37 -5.29
N ILE A 190 -2.11 -5.96 -6.49
CA ILE A 190 -2.48 -6.63 -7.76
C ILE A 190 -1.57 -7.82 -8.08
N GLY A 191 -0.26 -7.65 -7.95
CA GLY A 191 0.77 -8.57 -8.46
C GLY A 191 1.30 -9.57 -7.43
N GLY A 192 0.87 -9.47 -6.17
CA GLY A 192 1.30 -10.36 -5.10
C GLY A 192 0.99 -11.83 -5.40
N ARG A 193 1.91 -12.71 -5.02
CA ARG A 193 1.77 -14.17 -5.13
C ARG A 193 2.07 -14.80 -3.78
N ALA A 194 1.39 -15.91 -3.48
CA ALA A 194 1.67 -16.69 -2.29
C ALA A 194 3.17 -17.06 -2.24
N ASP A 195 3.76 -16.96 -1.05
CA ASP A 195 5.16 -17.32 -0.78
C ASP A 195 6.21 -16.55 -1.61
N HIS A 196 5.88 -15.34 -2.07
CA HIS A 196 6.81 -14.48 -2.82
C HIS A 196 6.79 -13.04 -2.29
N ALA A 197 7.97 -12.41 -2.29
CA ALA A 197 8.09 -10.96 -2.33
C ALA A 197 8.04 -10.48 -3.80
N LEU A 198 7.72 -9.21 -4.01
CA LEU A 198 7.68 -8.60 -5.33
C LEU A 198 8.71 -7.48 -5.40
N LEU A 199 9.79 -7.68 -6.14
CA LEU A 199 10.68 -6.57 -6.48
C LEU A 199 10.00 -5.72 -7.55
N ILE A 200 9.85 -4.44 -7.29
CA ILE A 200 9.21 -3.49 -8.22
C ILE A 200 10.24 -2.42 -8.59
N ASP A 201 10.48 -2.23 -9.88
CA ASP A 201 11.13 -1.03 -10.40
C ASP A 201 10.07 0.06 -10.57
N CYS A 202 10.04 1.06 -9.69
CA CYS A 202 9.01 2.09 -9.73
C CYS A 202 9.15 3.06 -10.93
N ARG A 203 10.24 2.98 -11.69
CA ARG A 203 10.44 3.74 -12.92
C ARG A 203 9.83 3.04 -14.14
N SER A 204 10.22 1.79 -14.37
CA SER A 204 9.74 1.00 -15.53
C SER A 204 8.40 0.30 -15.27
N LEU A 205 8.05 0.13 -13.99
CA LEU A 205 6.94 -0.69 -13.50
C LEU A 205 7.09 -2.19 -13.79
N GLU A 206 8.31 -2.61 -14.15
CA GLU A 206 8.65 -4.03 -14.22
C GLU A 206 8.64 -4.63 -12.81
N THR A 207 8.20 -5.88 -12.74
CA THR A 207 8.09 -6.61 -11.48
C THR A 207 8.75 -7.97 -11.60
N GLU A 208 9.42 -8.38 -10.53
CA GLU A 208 10.03 -9.69 -10.40
C GLU A 208 9.50 -10.35 -9.12
N SER A 209 8.80 -11.46 -9.26
CA SER A 209 8.38 -12.27 -8.11
C SER A 209 9.58 -13.07 -7.60
N ILE A 210 10.01 -12.81 -6.37
CA ILE A 210 11.13 -13.50 -5.73
C ILE A 210 10.56 -14.47 -4.69
N PRO A 211 10.79 -15.80 -4.82
CA PRO A 211 10.36 -16.76 -3.82
C PRO A 211 10.89 -16.41 -2.43
N PHE A 212 10.01 -16.39 -1.44
CA PHE A 212 10.34 -16.21 -0.03
C PHE A 212 10.33 -17.56 0.68
N ALA A 213 11.29 -18.42 0.31
CA ALA A 213 11.39 -19.79 0.83
C ALA A 213 12.07 -19.82 2.21
N ALA A 214 11.41 -19.25 3.22
CA ALA A 214 12.01 -19.00 4.53
C ALA A 214 11.59 -20.06 5.56
N THR A 215 11.94 -21.33 5.32
CA THR A 215 11.64 -22.42 6.28
C THR A 215 12.27 -22.12 7.64
N GLY A 216 11.44 -22.11 8.69
CA GLY A 216 11.90 -21.81 10.06
C GLY A 216 12.03 -20.32 10.38
N LEU A 217 11.65 -19.44 9.45
CA LEU A 217 11.58 -18.00 9.66
C LEU A 217 10.14 -17.50 9.55
N ALA A 218 9.89 -16.33 10.14
CA ALA A 218 8.63 -15.63 10.04
C ALA A 218 8.88 -14.13 9.90
N VAL A 219 8.00 -13.44 9.18
CA VAL A 219 7.93 -11.98 9.21
C VAL A 219 6.95 -11.58 10.31
N LEU A 220 7.44 -10.94 11.36
CA LEU A 220 6.63 -10.44 12.46
C LEU A 220 6.30 -8.96 12.23
N ILE A 221 5.01 -8.63 12.17
CA ILE A 221 4.53 -7.25 12.07
C ILE A 221 4.09 -6.78 13.46
N CYS A 222 4.76 -5.75 13.97
CA CYS A 222 4.45 -5.14 15.25
C CYS A 222 3.80 -3.76 15.05
N ASN A 223 2.50 -3.66 15.33
CA ASN A 223 1.79 -2.37 15.27
C ASN A 223 2.03 -1.57 16.56
N SER A 224 2.66 -0.39 16.45
CA SER A 224 2.90 0.51 17.59
C SER A 224 1.61 0.98 18.27
N SER A 225 0.47 0.87 17.58
CA SER A 225 -0.85 1.34 18.02
C SER A 225 -0.93 2.85 18.25
N VAL A 226 0.10 3.60 17.83
CA VAL A 226 0.13 5.06 17.88
C VAL A 226 -0.08 5.61 16.47
N LYS A 227 -0.93 6.63 16.35
CA LYS A 227 -1.18 7.36 15.09
C LYS A 227 -0.83 8.82 15.32
N HIS A 228 0.26 9.28 14.72
CA HIS A 228 0.60 10.70 14.68
C HIS A 228 -0.12 11.34 13.48
N GLU A 229 -0.90 12.40 13.70
CA GLU A 229 -1.56 13.18 12.64
C GLU A 229 -0.56 13.72 11.58
N LEU A 230 0.71 13.84 11.99
CA LEU A 230 1.87 14.30 11.21
C LEU A 230 2.13 13.52 9.91
N SER A 231 1.76 12.23 9.85
CA SER A 231 2.03 11.40 8.65
C SER A 231 1.42 11.96 7.36
N SER A 232 0.26 12.62 7.47
CA SER A 232 -0.43 13.21 6.31
C SER A 232 0.19 14.53 5.83
N SER A 233 0.78 15.33 6.74
CA SER A 233 1.38 16.63 6.42
C SER A 233 2.85 16.55 6.03
N GLU A 234 3.60 15.60 6.60
CA GLU A 234 5.05 15.48 6.37
C GLU A 234 5.39 14.75 5.06
N TYR A 235 4.54 13.83 4.60
CA TYR A 235 4.80 13.08 3.37
C TYR A 235 4.98 13.99 2.13
N PRO A 236 4.10 14.98 1.85
CA PRO A 236 4.33 15.94 0.76
C PRO A 236 5.61 16.77 0.93
N VAL A 237 5.98 17.08 2.18
CA VAL A 237 7.21 17.82 2.50
C VAL A 237 8.44 16.98 2.14
N ARG A 238 8.47 15.69 2.52
CA ARG A 238 9.56 14.76 2.15
C ARG A 238 9.69 14.61 0.65
N ARG A 239 8.57 14.45 -0.07
CA ARG A 239 8.57 14.37 -1.54
C ARG A 239 9.17 15.63 -2.17
N LYS A 240 8.78 16.82 -1.71
CA LYS A 240 9.32 18.08 -2.19
C LYS A 240 10.83 18.22 -1.91
N GLN A 241 11.27 17.87 -0.70
CA GLN A 241 12.69 17.88 -0.34
C GLN A 241 13.52 16.97 -1.26
N CYS A 242 13.02 15.77 -1.59
CA CYS A 242 13.70 14.87 -2.53
C CYS A 242 13.79 15.48 -3.93
N GLN A 243 12.73 16.15 -4.41
CA GLN A 243 12.72 16.82 -5.72
C GLN A 243 13.69 18.01 -5.77
N ASP A 244 13.71 18.84 -4.71
CA ASP A 244 14.60 19.98 -4.61
C ASP A 244 16.08 19.54 -4.58
N ALA A 245 16.39 18.49 -3.81
CA ALA A 245 17.73 17.91 -3.77
C ALA A 245 18.15 17.33 -5.14
N LEU A 246 17.25 16.60 -5.81
CA LEU A 246 17.52 16.02 -7.13
C LEU A 246 17.84 17.11 -8.18
N LYS A 247 17.07 18.21 -8.16
CA LYS A 247 17.29 19.36 -9.03
C LYS A 247 18.63 20.05 -8.76
N LEU A 248 19.01 20.24 -7.50
CA LEU A 248 20.29 20.85 -7.13
C LEU A 248 21.48 19.96 -7.50
N MET A 249 21.33 18.64 -7.46
CA MET A 249 22.33 17.69 -7.96
C MET A 249 22.43 17.67 -9.50
N GLY A 250 21.54 18.37 -10.21
CA GLY A 250 21.55 18.41 -11.68
C GLY A 250 21.05 17.12 -12.34
N LEU A 251 20.25 16.33 -11.63
CA LEU A 251 19.77 15.03 -12.09
C LEU A 251 18.26 15.07 -12.37
N THR A 252 17.79 14.12 -13.18
CA THR A 252 16.36 13.92 -13.48
C THR A 252 15.76 12.73 -12.75
N SER A 253 16.60 11.80 -12.27
CA SER A 253 16.18 10.63 -11.50
C SER A 253 17.25 10.24 -10.48
N TYR A 254 16.83 9.75 -9.30
CA TYR A 254 17.75 9.20 -8.30
C TYR A 254 18.44 7.90 -8.75
N ARG A 255 17.96 7.29 -9.85
CA ARG A 255 18.61 6.15 -10.49
C ARG A 255 20.01 6.46 -11.01
N ASP A 256 20.29 7.72 -11.33
CA ASP A 256 21.59 8.18 -11.82
C ASP A 256 22.43 8.81 -10.70
N ALA A 257 21.88 8.89 -9.48
CA ALA A 257 22.53 9.52 -8.34
C ALA A 257 23.50 8.58 -7.64
N THR A 258 24.60 9.16 -7.14
CA THR A 258 25.62 8.49 -6.33
C THR A 258 25.96 9.38 -5.14
N LEU A 259 26.64 8.83 -4.13
CA LEU A 259 27.04 9.62 -2.96
C LEU A 259 27.94 10.82 -3.32
N ASP A 260 28.69 10.77 -4.41
CA ASP A 260 29.49 11.90 -4.89
C ASP A 260 28.63 13.10 -5.31
N HIS A 261 27.41 12.88 -5.79
CA HIS A 261 26.49 13.96 -6.16
C HIS A 261 26.04 14.78 -4.94
N LEU A 262 26.13 14.24 -3.72
CA LEU A 262 25.83 14.99 -2.51
C LEU A 262 26.73 16.21 -2.32
N LYS A 263 27.92 16.25 -2.94
CA LYS A 263 28.81 17.42 -2.94
C LYS A 263 28.13 18.67 -3.51
N ALA A 264 27.23 18.49 -4.48
CA ALA A 264 26.44 19.60 -5.04
C ALA A 264 25.46 20.22 -4.01
N LEU A 265 25.18 19.52 -2.92
CA LEU A 265 24.29 19.95 -1.83
C LEU A 265 25.06 20.49 -0.62
N GLU A 266 26.40 20.46 -0.60
CA GLU A 266 27.22 20.88 0.55
C GLU A 266 26.98 22.34 0.95
N ASN A 267 26.72 23.22 -0.02
CA ASN A 267 26.37 24.63 0.23
C ASN A 267 24.87 24.87 0.36
N ALA A 268 24.06 23.82 0.24
CA ALA A 268 22.61 23.86 0.43
C ALA A 268 22.24 23.49 1.88
N ASN A 269 20.94 23.34 2.13
CA ASN A 269 20.41 22.96 3.43
C ASN A 269 20.77 21.50 3.76
N GLU A 270 21.33 21.25 4.95
CA GLU A 270 21.69 19.92 5.47
C GLU A 270 20.54 18.91 5.40
N VAL A 271 19.30 19.36 5.55
CA VAL A 271 18.11 18.52 5.40
C VAL A 271 18.07 17.85 4.02
N LEU A 272 18.40 18.58 2.95
CA LEU A 272 18.40 18.04 1.59
C LEU A 272 19.49 16.98 1.39
N VAL A 273 20.67 17.20 1.99
CA VAL A 273 21.76 16.21 1.98
C VAL A 273 21.30 14.91 2.63
N ARG A 274 20.68 14.99 3.81
CA ARG A 274 20.15 13.82 4.53
C ARG A 274 19.06 13.11 3.72
N ARG A 275 18.08 13.83 3.16
CA ARG A 275 17.02 13.20 2.32
C ARG A 275 17.59 12.50 1.09
N ALA A 276 18.48 13.16 0.35
CA ALA A 276 19.10 12.56 -0.83
C ALA A 276 19.97 11.34 -0.47
N ARG A 277 20.75 11.41 0.61
CA ARG A 277 21.56 10.29 1.09
C ARG A 277 20.70 9.06 1.40
N HIS A 278 19.58 9.24 2.10
CA HIS A 278 18.64 8.15 2.33
C HIS A 278 18.19 7.52 1.00
N VAL A 279 17.65 8.31 0.07
CA VAL A 279 17.10 7.79 -1.20
C VAL A 279 18.16 7.04 -2.00
N ILE A 280 19.36 7.61 -2.16
CA ILE A 280 20.47 6.98 -2.90
C ILE A 280 20.84 5.63 -2.27
N THR A 281 21.03 5.62 -0.95
CA THR A 281 21.48 4.41 -0.25
C THR A 281 20.37 3.37 -0.08
N GLU A 282 19.10 3.78 -0.01
CA GLU A 282 17.95 2.88 0.12
C GLU A 282 17.64 2.17 -1.21
N ILE A 283 17.81 2.85 -2.35
CA ILE A 283 17.75 2.22 -3.67
C ILE A 283 18.80 1.11 -3.77
N GLN A 284 20.03 1.38 -3.34
CA GLN A 284 21.10 0.37 -3.33
C GLN A 284 20.79 -0.77 -2.35
N ARG A 285 20.41 -0.46 -1.10
CA ARG A 285 20.06 -1.50 -0.11
C ARG A 285 18.93 -2.40 -0.59
N THR A 286 17.96 -1.87 -1.32
CA THR A 286 16.84 -2.66 -1.83
C THR A 286 17.27 -3.66 -2.89
N THR A 287 18.16 -3.29 -3.81
CA THR A 287 18.69 -4.24 -4.79
C THR A 287 19.59 -5.29 -4.14
N GLU A 288 20.40 -4.89 -3.15
CA GLU A 288 21.19 -5.81 -2.34
C GLU A 288 20.31 -6.79 -1.56
N ALA A 289 19.21 -6.33 -0.97
CA ALA A 289 18.27 -7.17 -0.23
C ALA A 289 17.51 -8.14 -1.14
N ALA A 290 17.14 -7.71 -2.35
CA ALA A 290 16.56 -8.59 -3.35
C ALA A 290 17.53 -9.70 -3.76
N ASN A 291 18.82 -9.38 -3.93
CA ASN A 291 19.85 -10.38 -4.21
C ASN A 291 20.08 -11.32 -3.03
N ALA A 292 20.11 -10.81 -1.79
CA ALA A 292 20.19 -11.62 -0.59
C ALA A 292 19.00 -12.58 -0.47
N LEU A 293 17.78 -12.11 -0.75
CA LEU A 293 16.58 -12.94 -0.75
C LEU A 293 16.67 -14.05 -1.81
N LYS A 294 17.09 -13.73 -3.05
CA LYS A 294 17.30 -14.73 -4.12
C LYS A 294 18.34 -15.79 -3.72
N ALA A 295 19.34 -15.41 -2.95
CA ALA A 295 20.37 -16.30 -2.43
C ALA A 295 19.99 -17.03 -1.12
N ASN A 296 18.78 -16.77 -0.57
CA ASN A 296 18.37 -17.20 0.76
C ASN A 296 19.31 -16.75 1.90
N ASP A 297 20.03 -15.65 1.71
CA ASP A 297 20.87 -15.02 2.74
C ASP A 297 20.02 -14.09 3.61
N PHE A 298 19.19 -14.70 4.45
CA PHE A 298 18.27 -13.98 5.34
C PHE A 298 19.00 -13.19 6.43
N VAL A 299 20.25 -13.56 6.76
CA VAL A 299 21.09 -12.81 7.71
C VAL A 299 21.47 -11.47 7.09
N LYS A 300 21.98 -11.47 5.85
CA LYS A 300 22.27 -10.23 5.14
C LYS A 300 21.01 -9.39 4.90
N MET A 301 19.90 -10.03 4.54
CA MET A 301 18.62 -9.32 4.39
C MET A 301 18.21 -8.61 5.70
N GLY A 302 18.31 -9.28 6.84
CA GLY A 302 18.04 -8.69 8.14
C GLY A 302 18.95 -7.52 8.50
N GLN A 303 20.26 -7.62 8.23
CA GLN A 303 21.20 -6.51 8.39
C GLN A 303 20.81 -5.28 7.56
N LEU A 304 20.45 -5.49 6.30
CA LEU A 304 20.00 -4.42 5.40
C LEU A 304 18.69 -3.77 5.87
N MET A 305 17.76 -4.55 6.44
CA MET A 305 16.55 -4.00 7.05
C MET A 305 16.89 -3.06 8.22
N THR A 306 17.81 -3.45 9.09
CA THR A 306 18.24 -2.62 10.22
C THR A 306 18.97 -1.35 9.76
N GLU A 307 19.79 -1.43 8.72
CA GLU A 307 20.41 -0.26 8.09
C GLU A 307 19.37 0.68 7.45
N SER A 308 18.35 0.13 6.78
CA SER A 308 17.21 0.89 6.25
C SER A 308 16.49 1.65 7.36
N HIS A 309 16.21 1.00 8.50
CA HIS A 309 15.59 1.67 9.64
C HIS A 309 16.43 2.84 10.17
N ARG A 310 17.74 2.62 10.37
CA ARG A 310 18.64 3.70 10.81
C ARG A 310 18.60 4.87 9.83
N SER A 311 18.64 4.60 8.53
CA SER A 311 18.55 5.65 7.52
C SER A 311 17.20 6.37 7.55
N LEU A 312 16.09 5.68 7.82
CA LEU A 312 14.77 6.30 7.95
C LEU A 312 14.64 7.18 9.20
N SER A 313 15.24 6.77 10.31
CA SER A 313 15.25 7.55 11.55
C SER A 313 16.23 8.73 11.44
N GLU A 314 17.48 8.49 11.03
CA GLU A 314 18.56 9.47 11.08
C GLU A 314 18.70 10.34 9.82
N ASP A 315 18.44 9.83 8.62
CA ASP A 315 18.60 10.61 7.38
C ASP A 315 17.26 11.09 6.82
N PHE A 316 16.22 10.25 6.88
CA PHE A 316 14.91 10.61 6.33
C PHE A 316 13.97 11.27 7.35
N ASP A 317 14.22 11.03 8.64
CA ASP A 317 13.50 11.63 9.78
C ASP A 317 11.99 11.41 9.66
N VAL A 318 11.61 10.14 9.49
CA VAL A 318 10.21 9.67 9.39
C VAL A 318 9.84 8.59 10.40
N SER A 319 10.80 8.15 11.23
CA SER A 319 10.51 7.30 12.37
C SER A 319 9.95 8.12 13.54
N CYS A 320 9.59 7.46 14.64
CA CYS A 320 9.19 8.10 15.87
C CYS A 320 9.66 7.28 17.08
N HIS A 321 9.63 7.89 18.26
CA HIS A 321 10.13 7.27 19.49
C HIS A 321 9.54 5.87 19.74
N GLU A 322 8.23 5.70 19.55
CA GLU A 322 7.56 4.41 19.80
C GLU A 322 8.03 3.32 18.83
N VAL A 323 8.30 3.68 17.58
CA VAL A 323 8.76 2.74 16.55
C VAL A 323 10.25 2.41 16.74
N ASP A 324 11.07 3.41 17.05
CA ASP A 324 12.50 3.21 17.36
C ASP A 324 12.65 2.28 18.58
N LEU A 325 11.86 2.49 19.64
CA LEU A 325 11.84 1.62 20.82
C LEU A 325 11.44 0.18 20.47
N LEU A 326 10.45 -0.01 19.59
CA LEU A 326 10.06 -1.35 19.12
C LEU A 326 11.18 -2.04 18.35
N VAL A 327 11.89 -1.30 17.50
CA VAL A 327 13.04 -1.81 16.74
C VAL A 327 14.17 -2.19 17.68
N GLU A 328 14.57 -1.31 18.61
CA GLU A 328 15.62 -1.60 19.59
C GLU A 328 15.27 -2.83 20.45
N ALA A 329 14.04 -2.91 20.95
CA ALA A 329 13.58 -4.04 21.75
C ALA A 329 13.57 -5.37 20.97
N THR A 330 13.21 -5.33 19.67
CA THR A 330 13.22 -6.54 18.83
C THR A 330 14.64 -6.98 18.44
N LEU A 331 15.56 -6.05 18.16
CA LEU A 331 16.96 -6.39 17.85
C LEU A 331 17.66 -7.12 19.00
N GLY A 332 17.27 -6.85 20.25
CA GLY A 332 17.81 -7.55 21.42
C GLY A 332 17.35 -9.00 21.57
N ALA A 333 16.34 -9.45 20.82
CA ALA A 333 15.74 -10.77 20.97
C ALA A 333 16.50 -11.85 20.17
N ARG A 334 16.69 -13.03 20.78
CA ARG A 334 17.35 -14.16 20.13
C ARG A 334 16.55 -14.64 18.92
N GLY A 335 17.23 -14.80 17.78
CA GLY A 335 16.64 -15.31 16.54
C GLY A 335 16.09 -14.22 15.61
N VAL A 336 16.10 -12.96 16.03
CA VAL A 336 15.80 -11.82 15.13
C VAL A 336 16.99 -11.58 14.21
N LEU A 337 16.74 -11.64 12.91
CA LEU A 337 17.77 -11.39 11.89
C LEU A 337 17.91 -9.90 11.57
N GLY A 338 16.83 -9.15 11.72
CA GLY A 338 16.74 -7.72 11.45
C GLY A 338 15.33 -7.22 11.70
N THR A 339 15.19 -5.90 11.82
CA THR A 339 13.90 -5.25 12.07
C THR A 339 13.96 -3.80 11.60
N ARG A 340 12.80 -3.25 11.24
CA ARG A 340 12.63 -1.88 10.75
C ARG A 340 11.21 -1.41 10.92
N MET A 341 11.01 -0.09 10.90
CA MET A 341 9.70 0.50 10.61
C MET A 341 9.22 0.09 9.21
N THR A 342 7.92 0.10 8.94
CA THR A 342 7.39 -0.16 7.58
C THR A 342 6.13 0.66 7.31
N GLY A 343 5.99 1.09 6.05
CA GLY A 343 4.91 1.95 5.59
C GLY A 343 5.08 3.41 6.00
#